data_AF-A0A410PUD8-F1
#
_entry.id   AF-A0A410PUD8-F1
#
_cell.length_a   1.000
_cell.length_b   1.000
_cell.length_c   1.000
_cell.angle_alpha   90.00
_cell.angle_beta   90.00
_cell.angle_gamma   90.00
#
_symmetry.space_group_name_H-M   'P 1'
#
loop_
_entity.id
_entity.type
_entity.pdbx_description
1 polymer ?
#
loop_
_entity_poly.entity_id
_entity_poly.type
_entity_poly.pdbx_seq_one_letter_code
_entity_poly.pdbx_strand_id
1 'polypeptide(L)'
;MFQGDCILLDLRLHLKQLGPISAKYVFSVKDFRFSEDYTRIYATFQEEVSSLGNIMQSMALKAAISGSTALQKAIKLINCDFIFIDQNNIMVDLGKFDIIKTASGFFEIQYRQYRRLPDL
;
A
#
# COMPACT_ATOMS: atom_id res chain seq x y z
N MET A 1 4.41 11.23 3.16
CA MET A 1 3.69 12.53 3.16
C MET A 1 2.23 12.28 2.82
N PHE A 2 1.28 12.95 3.48
CA PHE A 2 -0.14 12.93 3.10
C PHE A 2 -0.44 14.18 2.26
N GLN A 3 -0.92 14.03 1.03
CA GLN A 3 -1.24 15.14 0.13
C GLN A 3 -2.39 14.75 -0.80
N GLY A 4 -3.48 15.53 -0.82
CA GLY A 4 -4.59 15.34 -1.77
C GLY A 4 -5.14 13.91 -1.82
N ASP A 5 -5.56 13.37 -0.68
CA ASP A 5 -6.05 11.99 -0.49
C ASP A 5 -5.01 10.87 -0.77
N CYS A 6 -3.74 11.24 -0.97
CA CYS A 6 -2.67 10.30 -1.26
C CYS A 6 -1.65 10.17 -0.12
N ILE A 7 -1.16 8.95 0.07
CA ILE A 7 0.01 8.62 0.90
C ILE A 7 1.19 8.40 -0.04
N LEU A 8 2.20 9.25 0.10
CA LEU A 8 3.45 9.17 -0.64
C LEU A 8 4.52 8.52 0.23
N LEU A 9 5.09 7.41 -0.25
CA LEU A 9 6.24 6.74 0.35
C LEU A 9 7.43 6.83 -0.60
N ASP A 10 8.57 7.25 -0.07
CA ASP A 10 9.86 7.24 -0.76
C ASP A 10 10.81 6.38 0.08
N LEU A 11 11.20 5.23 -0.47
CA LEU A 11 11.95 4.21 0.24
C LEU A 11 13.29 3.97 -0.44
N ARG A 12 14.35 3.94 0.38
CA ARG A 12 15.66 3.43 -0.02
C ARG A 12 15.88 2.09 0.67
N LEU A 13 15.97 1.04 -0.13
CA LEU A 13 16.10 -0.33 0.33
C LEU A 13 17.50 -0.85 0.01
N HIS A 14 18.08 -1.62 0.93
CA HIS A 14 19.34 -2.33 0.71
C HIS A 14 19.10 -3.83 0.80
N LEU A 15 18.98 -4.50 -0.36
CA LEU A 15 18.75 -5.93 -0.43
C LEU A 15 20.05 -6.63 -0.85
N LYS A 16 20.53 -7.60 -0.05
CA LYS A 16 21.85 -8.23 -0.19
C LYS A 16 22.20 -8.63 -1.64
N GLN A 17 21.27 -9.22 -2.39
CA GLN A 17 21.51 -9.70 -3.76
C GLN A 17 21.15 -8.68 -4.86
N LEU A 18 20.27 -7.71 -4.57
CA LEU A 18 19.80 -6.73 -5.57
C LEU A 18 20.47 -5.36 -5.45
N GLY A 19 21.29 -5.17 -4.40
CA GLY A 19 21.95 -3.90 -4.13
C GLY A 19 20.98 -2.81 -3.64
N PRO A 20 21.36 -1.53 -3.75
CA PRO A 20 20.51 -0.42 -3.38
C PRO A 20 19.35 -0.26 -4.38
N ILE A 21 18.14 -0.07 -3.85
CA ILE A 21 16.90 0.09 -4.61
C ILE A 21 16.21 1.37 -4.15
N SER A 22 15.73 2.15 -5.13
CA SER A 22 14.78 3.23 -4.92
C SER A 22 13.38 2.70 -5.21
N ALA A 23 12.47 2.83 -4.26
CA ALA A 23 11.08 2.43 -4.42
C ALA A 23 10.16 3.56 -3.96
N LYS A 24 9.41 4.12 -4.90
CA LYS A 24 8.42 5.17 -4.63
C LYS A 24 7.03 4.61 -4.80
N TYR A 25 6.14 4.99 -3.91
CA TYR A 25 4.74 4.59 -3.95
C TYR A 25 3.83 5.79 -3.76
N VAL A 26 2.74 5.80 -4.51
CA VAL A 26 1.62 6.71 -4.35
C VAL A 26 0.39 5.87 -4.08
N PHE A 27 -0.10 5.86 -2.85
CA PHE A 27 -1.37 5.22 -2.50
C PHE A 27 -2.47 6.28 -2.48
N SER A 28 -3.54 6.07 -3.24
CA SER A 28 -4.75 6.91 -3.17
C SER A 28 -5.83 6.16 -2.41
N VAL A 29 -6.19 6.67 -1.24
CA VAL A 29 -7.24 6.05 -0.41
C VAL A 29 -8.58 6.21 -1.13
N LYS A 30 -9.31 5.11 -1.25
CA LYS A 30 -10.61 5.04 -1.93
C LYS A 30 -11.75 4.85 -0.94
N ASP A 31 -11.52 4.04 0.08
CA ASP A 31 -12.48 3.79 1.14
C ASP A 31 -11.72 3.52 2.44
N PHE A 32 -12.29 3.97 3.55
CA PHE A 32 -11.89 3.57 4.88
C PHE A 32 -13.14 3.37 5.70
N ARG A 33 -13.27 2.16 6.23
CA ARG A 33 -14.35 1.76 7.12
C ARG A 33 -13.74 1.36 8.44
N PHE A 34 -14.32 1.89 9.51
CA PHE A 34 -14.01 1.50 10.87
C PHE A 34 -15.33 1.30 11.57
N SER A 35 -15.75 0.04 11.70
CA SER A 35 -16.96 -0.36 12.41
C SER A 35 -16.76 -1.75 13.01
N GLU A 36 -17.72 -2.17 13.83
CA GLU A 36 -17.75 -3.53 14.41
C GLU A 36 -17.69 -4.61 13.32
N ASP A 37 -18.41 -4.41 12.21
CA ASP A 37 -18.47 -5.38 11.11
C ASP A 37 -17.21 -5.41 10.24
N TYR A 38 -16.65 -4.23 9.92
CA TYR A 38 -15.53 -4.11 8.99
C TYR A 38 -14.59 -2.98 9.39
N THR A 39 -13.33 -3.33 9.65
CA THR A 39 -12.27 -2.34 9.87
C THR A 39 -11.16 -2.51 8.84
N ARG A 40 -11.17 -1.69 7.78
CA ARG A 40 -10.30 -1.85 6.62
C ARG A 40 -10.02 -0.56 5.87
N ILE A 41 -8.86 -0.50 5.22
CA ILE A 41 -8.50 0.53 4.25
C ILE A 41 -8.49 -0.10 2.86
N TYR A 42 -9.13 0.56 1.89
CA TYR A 42 -9.02 0.24 0.47
C TYR A 42 -8.36 1.39 -0.27
N ALA A 43 -7.35 1.08 -1.07
CA ALA A 43 -6.59 2.07 -1.84
C ALA A 43 -6.20 1.53 -3.20
N THR A 44 -5.97 2.44 -4.14
CA THR A 44 -5.18 2.14 -5.35
C THR A 44 -3.75 2.56 -5.13
N PHE A 45 -2.79 1.95 -5.80
CA PHE A 45 -1.40 2.38 -5.74
C PHE A 45 -0.71 2.43 -7.11
N GLN A 46 0.22 3.37 -7.22
CA GLN A 46 1.24 3.42 -8.26
C GLN A 46 2.59 3.17 -7.61
N GLU A 47 3.48 2.49 -8.32
CA GLU A 47 4.85 2.25 -7.87
C GLU A 47 5.86 2.60 -8.96
N GLU A 48 7.01 3.09 -8.52
CA GLU A 48 8.20 3.28 -9.35
C GLU A 48 9.38 2.67 -8.60
N VAL A 49 9.86 1.53 -9.10
CA VAL A 49 10.94 0.76 -8.47
C VAL A 49 12.12 0.64 -9.42
N SER A 50 13.28 1.10 -8.97
CA SER A 50 14.51 1.13 -9.77
C SER A 50 15.73 0.71 -8.95
N SER A 51 16.67 0.05 -9.62
CA SER A 51 17.97 -0.26 -9.03
C SER A 51 18.85 0.98 -9.08
N LEU A 52 19.50 1.32 -7.98
CA LEU A 52 20.56 2.33 -7.92
C LEU A 52 21.96 1.71 -8.10
N GLY A 53 21.98 0.41 -8.44
CA GLY A 53 23.18 -0.40 -8.58
C GLY A 53 23.70 -0.48 -10.02
N ASN A 54 24.53 -1.49 -10.26
CA ASN A 54 25.08 -1.73 -11.60
C ASN A 54 24.07 -2.39 -12.55
N ILE A 55 24.44 -2.55 -13.82
CA ILE A 55 23.58 -3.12 -14.87
C ILE A 55 23.06 -4.51 -14.49
N MET A 56 23.91 -5.37 -13.90
CA MET A 56 23.53 -6.71 -13.47
C MET A 56 22.46 -6.68 -12.37
N GLN A 57 22.60 -5.78 -11.40
CA GLN A 57 21.61 -5.56 -10.33
C GLN A 57 20.29 -5.00 -10.88
N SER A 58 20.34 -4.13 -11.88
CA SER A 58 19.15 -3.61 -12.57
C SER A 58 18.39 -4.73 -13.30
N MET A 59 19.11 -5.60 -14.02
CA MET A 59 18.51 -6.78 -14.66
C MET A 59 17.93 -7.76 -13.64
N ALA A 60 18.65 -8.02 -12.55
CA ALA A 60 18.19 -8.89 -11.48
C ALA A 60 16.90 -8.35 -10.84
N LEU A 61 16.81 -7.05 -10.59
CA LEU A 61 15.59 -6.41 -10.10
C LEU A 61 14.43 -6.56 -11.08
N LYS A 62 14.65 -6.26 -12.37
CA LYS A 62 13.62 -6.40 -13.41
C LYS A 62 13.10 -7.84 -13.50
N ALA A 63 13.98 -8.82 -13.46
CA ALA A 63 13.60 -10.24 -13.42
C ALA A 63 12.83 -10.56 -12.14
N ALA A 64 13.31 -10.07 -10.99
CA ALA A 64 12.68 -10.29 -9.69
C ALA A 64 11.26 -9.73 -9.63
N ILE A 65 10.96 -8.61 -10.30
CA ILE A 65 9.61 -8.00 -10.34
C ILE A 65 8.79 -8.34 -11.59
N SER A 66 9.34 -9.07 -12.56
CA SER A 66 8.62 -9.41 -13.79
C SER A 66 7.26 -10.09 -13.54
N GLY A 67 6.24 -9.68 -14.28
CA GLY A 67 4.89 -10.29 -14.27
C GLY A 67 3.95 -9.79 -13.16
N SER A 68 4.39 -8.92 -12.25
CA SER A 68 3.53 -8.28 -11.24
C SER A 68 4.19 -7.02 -10.70
N THR A 69 3.56 -6.32 -9.77
CA THR A 69 4.21 -5.21 -9.07
C THR A 69 5.21 -5.72 -8.02
N ALA A 70 6.19 -4.91 -7.64
CA ALA A 70 7.15 -5.21 -6.58
C ALA A 70 6.42 -5.41 -5.24
N LEU A 71 5.43 -4.57 -4.95
CA LEU A 71 4.60 -4.69 -3.73
C LEU A 71 3.82 -6.01 -3.68
N GLN A 72 3.25 -6.45 -4.81
CA GLN A 72 2.57 -7.75 -4.90
C GLN A 72 3.50 -8.90 -4.56
N LYS A 73 4.75 -8.87 -5.03
CA LYS A 73 5.72 -9.92 -4.70
C LYS A 73 6.12 -9.88 -3.24
N ALA A 74 6.35 -8.69 -2.68
CA ALA A 74 6.69 -8.53 -1.27
C ALA A 74 5.59 -9.10 -0.35
N ILE A 75 4.32 -8.77 -0.63
CA ILE A 75 3.18 -9.28 0.15
C ILE A 75 3.07 -10.81 0.04
N LYS A 76 3.22 -11.38 -1.17
CA LYS A 76 3.23 -12.82 -1.38
C LYS A 76 4.36 -13.53 -0.61
N LEU A 77 5.54 -12.92 -0.53
CA LEU A 77 6.68 -13.46 0.21
C LEU A 77 6.47 -13.41 1.73
N ILE A 78 5.85 -12.33 2.24
CA ILE A 78 5.54 -12.19 3.67
C ILE A 78 4.40 -13.14 4.08
N ASN A 79 3.52 -13.49 3.13
CA ASN A 79 2.36 -14.36 3.34
C ASN A 79 1.49 -13.88 4.51
N CYS A 80 1.18 -12.58 4.51
CA CYS A 80 0.29 -11.99 5.50
C CYS A 80 -1.18 -12.18 5.08
N ASP A 81 -2.04 -12.47 6.05
CA ASP A 81 -3.47 -12.75 5.84
C ASP A 81 -4.37 -11.51 6.01
N PHE A 82 -3.76 -10.35 6.25
CA PHE A 82 -4.43 -9.07 6.47
C PHE A 82 -4.19 -8.06 5.34
N ILE A 83 -3.35 -8.38 4.35
CA ILE A 83 -3.13 -7.55 3.17
C ILE A 83 -3.55 -8.33 1.92
N PHE A 84 -4.51 -7.78 1.20
CA PHE A 84 -5.02 -8.34 -0.05
C PHE A 84 -4.64 -7.39 -1.17
N ILE A 85 -4.04 -7.93 -2.22
CA ILE A 85 -3.54 -7.12 -3.33
C ILE A 85 -3.92 -7.75 -4.66
N ASP A 86 -4.56 -6.97 -5.52
CA ASP A 86 -4.94 -7.38 -6.86
C ASP A 86 -4.65 -6.24 -7.84
N GLN A 87 -3.82 -6.52 -8.84
CA GLN A 87 -3.23 -5.53 -9.74
C GLN A 87 -2.67 -4.32 -8.94
N ASN A 88 -3.29 -3.15 -9.11
CA ASN A 88 -2.95 -1.88 -8.47
C ASN A 88 -3.90 -1.54 -7.31
N ASN A 89 -4.72 -2.48 -6.84
CA ASN A 89 -5.61 -2.32 -5.72
C ASN A 89 -5.04 -3.02 -4.50
N ILE A 90 -5.15 -2.39 -3.34
CA ILE A 90 -4.73 -2.94 -2.07
C ILE A 90 -5.85 -2.73 -1.04
N MET A 91 -6.13 -3.79 -0.28
CA MET A 91 -6.95 -3.74 0.92
C MET A 91 -6.09 -4.17 2.10
N VAL A 92 -6.15 -3.39 3.18
CA VAL A 92 -5.56 -3.75 4.47
C VAL A 92 -6.72 -3.98 5.43
N ASP A 93 -6.89 -5.21 5.87
CA ASP A 93 -7.84 -5.60 6.92
C ASP A 93 -7.21 -5.29 8.29
N LEU A 94 -7.63 -4.17 8.86
CA LEU A 94 -7.16 -3.71 10.15
C LEU A 94 -7.86 -4.44 11.31
N GLY A 95 -8.99 -5.12 11.06
CA GLY A 95 -9.70 -5.92 12.05
C GLY A 95 -8.91 -7.17 12.49
N LYS A 96 -7.84 -7.50 11.77
CA LYS A 96 -6.87 -8.55 12.13
C LYS A 96 -5.98 -8.17 13.31
N PHE A 97 -5.97 -6.91 13.74
CA PHE A 97 -5.25 -6.45 14.92
C PHE A 97 -6.21 -6.33 16.12
N ASP A 98 -5.96 -7.08 17.20
CA ASP A 98 -6.87 -7.18 18.36
C ASP A 98 -7.26 -5.83 18.96
N ILE A 99 -6.30 -4.90 19.05
CA ILE A 99 -6.54 -3.55 19.58
C ILE A 99 -7.51 -2.76 18.69
N ILE A 100 -7.41 -2.91 17.37
CA ILE A 100 -8.28 -2.24 16.41
C ILE A 100 -9.67 -2.85 16.46
N LYS A 101 -9.77 -4.19 16.48
CA LYS A 101 -11.03 -4.90 16.60
C LYS A 101 -11.78 -4.53 17.88
N THR A 102 -11.06 -4.39 18.98
CA THR A 102 -11.66 -3.94 20.25
C THR A 102 -12.16 -2.50 20.13
N ALA A 103 -11.35 -1.61 19.55
CA ALA A 103 -11.70 -0.21 19.37
C ALA A 103 -12.93 0.00 18.47
N SER A 104 -13.11 -0.82 17.44
CA SER A 104 -14.21 -0.69 16.47
C SER A 104 -15.59 -1.04 17.02
N GLY A 105 -15.66 -1.68 18.18
CA GLY A 105 -16.92 -1.87 18.92
C GLY A 105 -17.42 -0.63 19.65
N PHE A 106 -16.63 0.44 19.75
CA PHE A 106 -17.01 1.64 20.52
C PHE A 106 -17.49 2.79 19.66
N PHE A 107 -17.02 2.90 18.41
CA PHE A 107 -17.38 4.01 17.52
C PHE A 107 -17.18 3.63 16.06
N GLU A 108 -17.90 4.35 15.20
CA GLU A 108 -17.79 4.22 13.76
C GLU A 108 -17.03 5.40 13.15
N ILE A 109 -16.12 5.13 12.21
CA ILE A 109 -15.55 6.14 11.31
C ILE A 109 -15.85 5.75 9.87
N GLN A 110 -16.44 6.70 9.14
CA GLN A 110 -16.66 6.60 7.71
C GLN A 110 -15.81 7.62 6.97
N TYR A 111 -15.02 7.16 6.00
CA TYR A 111 -14.39 8.07 5.05
C TYR A 111 -15.43 8.70 4.14
N ARG A 112 -15.51 10.03 4.15
CA ARG A 112 -16.32 10.81 3.22
C ARG A 112 -15.39 11.59 2.31
N GLN A 113 -15.38 11.22 1.03
CA GLN A 113 -14.67 12.00 0.03
C GLN A 113 -15.30 13.39 -0.06
N TYR A 114 -14.54 14.44 0.25
CA TYR A 114 -15.04 15.81 0.22
C TYR A 114 -15.23 16.24 -1.24
N ARG A 115 -16.47 16.17 -1.76
CA ARG A 115 -16.82 16.93 -2.96
C ARG A 115 -16.95 18.39 -2.55
N ARG A 116 -16.21 19.29 -3.20
CA ARG A 116 -16.54 20.72 -3.17
C ARG A 116 -18.04 20.84 -3.50
N LEU A 117 -18.81 21.41 -2.60
CA LEU A 117 -20.12 21.93 -2.95
C LEU A 117 -19.91 22.95 -4.07
N PRO A 118 -20.76 22.99 -5.13
CA PRO A 118 -20.73 24.12 -6.04
C PRO A 118 -20.94 25.39 -5.23
N ASP A 119 -20.08 26.39 -5.46
CA ASP A 119 -20.15 27.67 -4.78
C ASP A 119 -21.58 28.24 -4.95
N LEU A 120 -22.25 28.55 -3.83
CA LEU A 120 -23.56 29.22 -3.78
C LEU A 120 -23.38 30.72 -3.99
#